data_AF-A0A814DJ39-F1
#
_entry.id   AF-A0A814DJ39-F1
#
_cell.length_a   1.000
_cell.length_b   1.000
_cell.length_c   1.000
_cell.angle_alpha   90.00
_cell.angle_beta   90.00
_cell.angle_gamma   90.00
#
_symmetry.space_group_name_H-M   'P 1'
#
loop_
_entity.id
_entity.type
_entity.pdbx_description
1 polymer ?
#
loop_
_entity_poly.entity_id
_entity_poly.type
_entity_poly.pdbx_seq_one_letter_code
_entity_poly.pdbx_strand_id
1 'polypeptide(L)'
;MVRKWSRDRDERQPKAILFINEPTITLSKWTKSYQFAKSPKTIIEYASKATDEINYYVPAGAIEKLTKTQVNKYKKQKWNNFDDYKESLKIWKVTLPNNPSLWKKGSCNCSSFFKEFACKHVIGLAIRLKYCTPPPAAKDVKIGEKRKRGRPKKATKALLTK
;
A
#
# COMPACT_ATOMS: atom_id res chain seq x y z
N MET A 1 -23.44 16.29 -18.85
CA MET A 1 -22.67 15.23 -19.57
C MET A 1 -21.44 15.87 -20.21
N VAL A 2 -20.25 15.48 -19.74
CA VAL A 2 -18.98 16.17 -19.98
C VAL A 2 -18.38 15.71 -21.33
N ARG A 3 -19.00 16.08 -22.46
CA ARG A 3 -18.60 15.59 -23.81
C ARG A 3 -17.93 16.62 -24.73
N LYS A 4 -17.97 17.92 -24.40
CA LYS A 4 -17.48 18.98 -25.32
C LYS A 4 -16.01 19.39 -25.15
N TRP A 5 -15.38 19.11 -24.00
CA TRP A 5 -14.09 19.71 -23.62
C TRP A 5 -12.87 18.78 -23.69
N SER A 6 -13.05 17.45 -23.83
CA SER A 6 -11.94 16.49 -23.84
C SER A 6 -12.28 15.31 -24.73
N ARG A 7 -11.59 15.18 -25.87
CA ARG A 7 -11.67 14.02 -26.78
C ARG A 7 -10.66 12.93 -26.44
N ASP A 8 -9.64 13.26 -25.65
CA ASP A 8 -8.54 12.36 -25.29
C ASP A 8 -8.97 11.14 -24.48
N ARG A 9 -10.18 11.13 -23.92
CA ARG A 9 -10.73 10.02 -23.12
C ARG A 9 -11.79 9.20 -23.85
N ASP A 10 -11.98 9.43 -25.15
CA ASP A 10 -12.91 8.65 -25.96
C ASP A 10 -12.26 7.32 -26.35
N GLU A 11 -12.80 6.21 -25.83
CA GLU A 11 -12.31 4.84 -26.07
C GLU A 11 -12.23 4.46 -27.55
N ARG A 12 -12.97 5.17 -28.42
CA ARG A 12 -12.95 4.96 -29.87
C ARG A 12 -11.67 5.49 -30.54
N GLN A 13 -10.87 6.28 -29.84
CA GLN A 13 -9.62 6.81 -30.37
C GLN A 13 -8.45 5.87 -30.09
N PRO A 14 -7.54 5.65 -31.06
CA PRO A 14 -6.41 4.75 -30.91
C PRO A 14 -5.38 5.19 -29.84
N LYS A 15 -5.42 6.47 -29.41
CA LYS A 15 -4.56 7.03 -28.34
C LYS A 15 -5.36 7.49 -27.12
N ALA A 16 -6.53 6.88 -26.88
CA ALA A 16 -7.36 7.24 -25.75
C ALA A 16 -6.64 7.04 -24.40
N ILE A 17 -6.67 8.06 -23.54
CA ILE A 17 -6.25 7.98 -22.15
C ILE A 17 -7.37 7.26 -21.38
N LEU A 18 -7.21 5.96 -21.20
CA LEU A 18 -8.16 5.12 -20.47
C LEU A 18 -8.09 5.39 -18.96
N PHE A 19 -9.24 5.27 -18.30
CA PHE A 19 -9.31 5.36 -16.85
C PHE A 19 -8.75 4.08 -16.22
N ILE A 20 -7.77 4.23 -15.34
CA ILE A 20 -7.15 3.11 -14.64
C ILE A 20 -8.02 2.76 -13.43
N ASN A 21 -8.65 1.58 -13.47
CA ASN A 21 -9.51 1.10 -12.37
C ASN A 21 -8.74 0.34 -11.28
N GLU A 22 -7.54 -0.16 -11.58
CA GLU A 22 -6.71 -0.89 -10.63
C GLU A 22 -5.34 -0.24 -10.47
N PRO A 23 -4.83 -0.12 -9.23
CA PRO A 23 -3.50 0.41 -9.02
C PRO A 23 -2.44 -0.51 -9.62
N THR A 24 -1.53 0.07 -10.40
CA THR A 24 -0.33 -0.65 -10.86
C THR A 24 0.67 -0.75 -9.71
N ILE A 25 0.98 -1.97 -9.28
CA ILE A 25 1.91 -2.21 -8.17
C ILE A 25 3.32 -2.42 -8.71
N THR A 26 4.20 -1.44 -8.48
CA THR A 26 5.60 -1.52 -8.89
C THR A 26 6.38 -2.56 -8.08
N LEU A 27 7.48 -3.09 -8.65
CA LEU A 27 8.37 -4.04 -7.96
C LEU A 27 8.93 -3.49 -6.64
N SER A 28 9.30 -2.20 -6.62
CA SER A 28 9.74 -1.50 -5.40
C SER A 28 8.67 -1.53 -4.31
N LYS A 29 7.40 -1.37 -4.69
CA LYS A 29 6.28 -1.44 -3.76
C LYS A 29 6.06 -2.87 -3.26
N TRP A 30 6.07 -3.86 -4.14
CA TRP A 30 6.04 -5.28 -3.74
C TRP A 30 7.12 -5.63 -2.71
N THR A 31 8.34 -5.16 -2.93
CA THR A 31 9.47 -5.38 -2.01
C THR A 31 9.20 -4.77 -0.63
N LYS A 32 8.78 -3.49 -0.58
CA LYS A 32 8.43 -2.80 0.67
C LYS A 32 7.26 -3.49 1.41
N SER A 33 6.27 -3.96 0.66
CA SER A 33 5.12 -4.70 1.18
C SER A 33 5.54 -6.05 1.78
N TYR A 34 6.42 -6.78 1.10
CA TYR A 34 6.95 -8.04 1.60
C TYR A 34 7.79 -7.86 2.87
N GLN A 35 8.61 -6.81 2.93
CA GLN A 35 9.35 -6.45 4.15
C GLN A 35 8.41 -6.10 5.30
N PHE A 36 7.35 -5.31 5.03
CA PHE A 36 6.32 -5.05 6.02
C PHE A 36 5.63 -6.36 6.48
N ALA A 37 5.31 -7.25 5.54
CA ALA A 37 4.70 -8.54 5.85
C ALA A 37 5.57 -9.38 6.79
N LYS A 38 6.90 -9.34 6.64
CA LYS A 38 7.86 -10.01 7.53
C LYS A 38 8.09 -9.33 8.89
N SER A 39 7.73 -8.05 9.03
CA SER A 39 7.99 -7.33 10.28
C SER A 39 7.24 -7.95 11.47
N PRO A 40 7.74 -7.86 12.71
CA PRO A 40 7.07 -8.44 13.88
C PRO A 40 5.86 -7.62 14.36
N LYS A 41 5.38 -6.65 13.58
CA LYS A 41 4.29 -5.75 13.97
C LYS A 41 2.99 -6.52 14.21
N THR A 42 2.34 -6.29 15.34
CA THR A 42 1.03 -6.86 15.66
C THR A 42 -0.06 -6.22 14.80
N ILE A 43 -1.03 -7.03 14.39
CA ILE A 43 -2.22 -6.59 13.67
C ILE A 43 -3.42 -6.92 14.55
N ILE A 44 -4.29 -5.94 14.76
CA ILE A 44 -5.57 -6.17 15.44
C ILE A 44 -6.69 -6.09 14.41
N GLU A 45 -7.44 -7.18 14.29
CA GLU A 45 -8.58 -7.30 13.40
C GLU A 45 -9.89 -6.92 14.09
N TYR A 46 -10.76 -6.24 13.36
CA TYR A 46 -12.15 -6.01 13.72
C TYR A 46 -13.02 -6.15 12.47
N ALA A 47 -13.84 -7.20 12.43
CA ALA A 47 -14.89 -7.34 11.43
C ALA A 47 -15.87 -6.17 11.51
N SER A 48 -16.23 -5.59 10.35
CA SER A 48 -17.33 -4.64 10.26
C SER A 48 -18.65 -5.39 10.37
N LYS A 49 -19.60 -4.89 11.17
CA LYS A 49 -20.95 -5.45 11.25
C LYS A 49 -21.88 -4.96 10.14
N ALA A 50 -21.51 -3.86 9.47
CA ALA A 50 -22.36 -3.16 8.52
C ALA A 50 -21.94 -3.34 7.06
N THR A 51 -20.70 -3.77 6.81
CA THR A 51 -20.12 -3.93 5.48
C THR A 51 -19.39 -5.26 5.39
N ASP A 52 -19.29 -5.85 4.19
CA ASP A 52 -18.50 -7.06 3.91
C ASP A 52 -16.98 -6.75 3.86
N GLU A 53 -16.52 -5.99 4.85
CA GLU A 53 -15.16 -5.49 4.96
C GLU A 53 -14.61 -5.74 6.38
N ILE A 54 -13.32 -5.96 6.45
CA ILE A 54 -12.59 -6.20 7.69
C ILE A 54 -11.61 -5.05 7.91
N ASN A 55 -11.64 -4.48 9.12
CA ASN A 55 -10.73 -3.41 9.51
C ASN A 55 -9.55 -3.99 10.29
N TYR A 56 -8.35 -3.68 9.83
CA TYR A 56 -7.09 -4.07 10.45
C TYR A 56 -6.36 -2.83 10.95
N TYR A 57 -5.89 -2.89 12.18
CA TYR A 57 -5.15 -1.80 12.83
C TYR A 57 -3.69 -2.21 13.01
N VAL A 58 -2.80 -1.34 12.53
CA VAL A 58 -1.35 -1.56 12.51
C VAL A 58 -0.64 -0.38 13.16
N PRO A 59 0.35 -0.60 14.05
CA PRO A 59 1.13 0.49 14.61
C PRO A 59 2.03 1.14 13.56
N ALA A 60 2.08 2.48 13.58
CA ALA A 60 2.96 3.25 12.71
C ALA A 60 4.38 3.36 13.30
N GLY A 61 5.35 3.65 12.43
CA GLY A 61 6.74 3.89 12.83
C GLY A 61 7.44 2.67 13.42
N ALA A 62 8.27 2.89 14.45
CA ALA A 62 9.06 1.85 15.11
C ALA A 62 8.24 0.96 16.06
N ILE A 63 7.07 1.42 16.50
CA ILE A 63 6.22 0.68 17.45
C ILE A 63 5.77 -0.65 16.83
N GLU A 64 6.01 -1.74 17.54
CA GLU A 64 5.68 -3.08 17.06
C GLU A 64 4.36 -3.61 17.57
N LYS A 65 3.96 -3.22 18.79
CA LYS A 65 2.77 -3.75 19.45
C LYS A 65 1.71 -2.68 19.59
N LEU A 66 0.47 -3.07 19.30
CA LEU A 66 -0.73 -2.28 19.52
C LEU A 66 -1.62 -3.01 20.51
N THR A 67 -2.27 -2.27 21.41
CA THR A 67 -3.24 -2.84 22.37
C THR A 67 -4.68 -2.58 21.91
N LYS A 68 -5.61 -3.45 22.31
CA LYS A 68 -7.05 -3.25 22.03
C LYS A 68 -7.57 -1.92 22.61
N THR A 69 -7.05 -1.49 23.76
CA THR A 69 -7.40 -0.22 24.40
C THR A 69 -7.01 0.97 23.53
N GLN A 70 -5.80 0.96 22.95
CA GLN A 70 -5.36 2.00 22.01
C GLN A 70 -6.24 2.05 20.75
N VAL A 71 -6.62 0.91 20.19
CA VAL A 71 -7.52 0.86 19.04
C VAL A 71 -8.92 1.38 19.39
N ASN A 72 -9.45 1.00 20.55
CA ASN A 72 -10.75 1.50 21.01
C ASN A 72 -10.73 3.01 21.26
N LYS A 73 -9.63 3.54 21.82
CA LYS A 73 -9.43 4.99 21.96
C LYS A 73 -9.41 5.66 20.58
N TYR A 74 -8.62 5.14 19.64
CA TYR A 74 -8.56 5.64 18.26
C TYR A 74 -9.93 5.68 17.58
N LYS A 75 -10.75 4.62 17.72
CA LYS A 75 -12.09 4.55 17.12
C LYS A 75 -13.06 5.59 17.66
N LYS A 76 -12.93 5.94 18.94
CA LYS A 76 -13.81 6.92 19.63
C LYS A 76 -13.26 8.34 19.57
N GLN A 77 -12.01 8.51 19.16
CA GLN A 77 -11.32 9.79 19.18
C GLN A 77 -11.99 10.75 18.18
N LYS A 78 -12.22 11.98 18.65
CA LYS A 78 -12.54 13.13 17.80
C LYS A 78 -11.28 13.99 17.69
N TRP A 79 -11.10 14.64 16.57
CA TRP A 79 -9.98 15.56 16.36
C TRP A 79 -10.51 16.98 16.53
N ASN A 80 -10.20 17.60 17.67
CA ASN A 80 -10.61 18.98 17.94
C ASN A 80 -9.49 19.96 17.61
N ASN A 81 -8.24 19.48 17.56
CA ASN A 81 -7.07 20.24 17.17
C ASN A 81 -6.11 19.39 16.30
N PHE A 82 -5.04 20.02 15.81
CA PHE A 82 -4.06 19.35 14.95
C PHE A 82 -3.26 18.28 15.69
N ASP A 83 -2.99 18.46 16.98
CA ASP A 83 -2.23 17.48 17.77
C ASP A 83 -3.03 16.19 17.96
N ASP A 84 -4.34 16.28 18.19
CA ASP A 84 -5.25 15.13 18.22
C ASP A 84 -5.19 14.35 16.89
N TYR A 85 -5.22 15.09 15.77
CA TYR A 85 -5.10 14.50 14.45
C TYR A 85 -3.75 13.80 14.27
N LYS A 86 -2.65 14.46 14.65
CA LYS A 86 -1.29 13.92 14.55
C LYS A 86 -1.13 12.64 15.38
N GLU A 87 -1.71 12.58 16.57
CA GLU A 87 -1.73 11.38 17.40
C GLU A 87 -2.45 10.22 16.70
N SER A 88 -3.51 10.49 15.94
CA SER A 88 -4.23 9.46 15.17
C SER A 88 -3.37 8.80 14.08
N LEU A 89 -2.39 9.54 13.51
CA LEU A 89 -1.47 9.03 12.49
C LEU A 89 -0.48 7.98 13.02
N LYS A 90 -0.42 7.78 14.34
CA LYS A 90 0.36 6.69 14.97
C LYS A 90 -0.24 5.30 14.71
N ILE A 91 -1.48 5.23 14.22
CA ILE A 91 -2.17 3.98 13.90
C ILE A 91 -2.62 4.00 12.44
N TRP A 92 -2.15 3.02 11.68
CA TRP A 92 -2.66 2.78 10.34
C TRP A 92 -3.89 1.88 10.40
N LYS A 93 -5.01 2.40 9.91
CA LYS A 93 -6.23 1.64 9.63
C LYS A 93 -6.17 1.18 8.18
N VAL A 94 -6.20 -0.13 7.99
CA VAL A 94 -6.28 -0.80 6.69
C VAL A 94 -7.63 -1.50 6.62
N THR A 95 -8.41 -1.25 5.59
CA THR A 95 -9.69 -1.94 5.38
C THR A 95 -9.54 -2.82 4.15
N LEU A 96 -9.83 -4.11 4.29
CA LEU A 96 -9.85 -5.06 3.16
C LEU A 96 -11.27 -5.61 3.00
N PRO A 97 -11.72 -5.88 1.77
CA PRO A 97 -12.94 -6.66 1.57
C PRO A 97 -12.75 -8.08 2.13
N ASN A 98 -13.85 -8.69 2.56
CA ASN A 98 -13.85 -10.06 3.06
C ASN A 98 -13.44 -11.07 1.98
N ASN A 99 -13.80 -10.80 0.72
CA ASN A 99 -13.39 -11.62 -0.42
C ASN A 99 -11.87 -11.48 -0.70
N PRO A 100 -11.08 -12.57 -0.55
CA PRO A 100 -9.63 -12.54 -0.77
C PRO A 100 -9.22 -12.05 -2.14
N SER A 101 -9.97 -12.39 -3.20
CA SER A 101 -9.63 -12.03 -4.59
C SER A 101 -9.71 -10.53 -4.85
N LEU A 102 -10.49 -9.80 -4.04
CA LEU A 102 -10.71 -8.37 -4.18
C LEU A 102 -9.80 -7.51 -3.29
N TRP A 103 -8.77 -8.10 -2.68
CA TRP A 103 -7.87 -7.40 -1.75
C TRP A 103 -7.28 -6.09 -2.29
N LYS A 104 -7.10 -5.97 -3.61
CA LYS A 104 -6.61 -4.74 -4.28
C LYS A 104 -7.53 -3.53 -4.09
N LYS A 105 -8.83 -3.76 -3.86
CA LYS A 105 -9.82 -2.71 -3.55
C LYS A 105 -9.74 -2.21 -2.11
N GLY A 106 -8.87 -2.80 -1.30
CA GLY A 106 -8.66 -2.37 0.07
C GLY A 106 -8.17 -0.93 0.18
N SER A 107 -8.49 -0.28 1.31
CA SER A 107 -8.14 1.11 1.59
C SER A 107 -7.22 1.24 2.79
N CYS A 108 -6.48 2.34 2.86
CA CYS A 108 -5.61 2.63 4.00
C CYS A 108 -5.53 4.14 4.27
N ASN A 109 -5.46 4.53 5.53
CA ASN A 109 -5.29 5.93 5.95
C ASN A 109 -3.84 6.46 5.88
N CYS A 110 -2.91 5.74 5.22
CA CYS A 110 -1.53 6.21 5.11
C CYS A 110 -1.33 7.14 3.91
N SER A 111 -0.36 8.06 4.04
CA SER A 111 -0.05 9.05 2.99
C SER A 111 0.27 8.43 1.63
N SER A 112 0.98 7.30 1.59
CA SER A 112 1.30 6.60 0.35
C SER A 112 0.04 6.07 -0.35
N PHE A 113 -0.99 5.70 0.41
CA PHE A 113 -2.27 5.26 -0.17
C PHE A 113 -3.02 6.44 -0.77
N PHE A 114 -3.12 7.56 -0.06
CA PHE A 114 -3.79 8.75 -0.59
C PHE A 114 -3.15 9.31 -1.87
N LYS A 115 -1.85 9.10 -2.07
CA LYS A 115 -1.15 9.53 -3.29
C LYS A 115 -1.34 8.59 -4.48
N GLU A 116 -1.27 7.27 -4.24
CA GLU A 116 -1.11 6.28 -5.33
C GLU A 116 -2.24 5.24 -5.36
N PHE A 117 -3.23 5.34 -4.45
CA PHE A 117 -4.28 4.34 -4.18
C PHE A 117 -3.75 2.93 -3.94
N ALA A 118 -2.45 2.83 -3.58
CA ALA A 118 -1.76 1.58 -3.33
C ALA A 118 -0.65 1.82 -2.31
N CYS A 119 -0.59 1.01 -1.25
CA CYS A 119 0.42 1.17 -0.23
C CYS A 119 0.97 -0.17 0.25
N LYS A 120 2.12 -0.10 0.92
CA LYS A 120 2.78 -1.29 1.49
C LYS A 120 1.94 -2.00 2.55
N HIS A 121 1.02 -1.29 3.21
CA HIS A 121 0.19 -1.85 4.28
C HIS A 121 -0.91 -2.75 3.72
N VAL A 122 -1.67 -2.30 2.70
CA VAL A 122 -2.71 -3.10 2.03
C VAL A 122 -2.09 -4.36 1.42
N ILE A 123 -1.04 -4.19 0.61
CA ILE A 123 -0.39 -5.30 -0.08
C ILE A 123 0.31 -6.23 0.91
N GLY A 124 1.04 -5.67 1.88
CA GLY A 124 1.76 -6.48 2.86
C GLY A 124 0.84 -7.23 3.82
N LEU A 125 -0.33 -6.68 4.12
CA LEU A 125 -1.38 -7.37 4.87
C LEU A 125 -1.98 -8.51 4.04
N ALA A 126 -2.27 -8.28 2.75
CA ALA A 126 -2.72 -9.33 1.83
C ALA A 126 -1.69 -10.48 1.73
N ILE A 127 -0.38 -10.18 1.74
CA ILE A 127 0.68 -11.19 1.80
C ILE A 127 0.63 -12.00 3.11
N ARG A 128 0.46 -11.34 4.27
CA ARG A 128 0.35 -12.03 5.57
C ARG A 128 -0.86 -12.95 5.66
N LEU A 129 -1.99 -12.49 5.13
CA LEU A 129 -3.24 -13.25 5.06
C LEU A 129 -3.24 -14.29 3.94
N LYS A 130 -2.15 -14.39 3.15
CA LYS A 130 -1.99 -15.31 2.01
C LYS A 130 -3.01 -15.09 0.88
N TYR A 131 -3.58 -13.89 0.75
CA TYR A 131 -4.49 -13.52 -0.34
C TYR A 131 -3.75 -13.28 -1.66
N CYS A 132 -2.45 -12.99 -1.60
CA CYS A 132 -1.60 -12.84 -2.77
C CYS A 132 -0.19 -13.37 -2.53
N THR A 133 0.45 -13.79 -3.62
CA THR A 133 1.84 -14.19 -3.64
C THR A 133 2.68 -13.07 -4.25
N PRO A 134 3.69 -12.54 -3.52
CA PRO A 134 4.56 -11.53 -4.10
C PRO A 134 5.43 -12.15 -5.19
N PRO A 135 5.77 -11.40 -6.25
CA PRO A 135 6.62 -11.90 -7.33
C PRO A 135 8.01 -12.31 -6.79
N PRO A 136 8.67 -13.33 -7.36
CA PRO A 136 9.96 -13.82 -6.87
C PRO A 136 11.01 -12.71 -6.72
N ALA A 137 11.12 -11.84 -7.72
CA ALA A 137 12.04 -10.70 -7.72
C ALA A 137 11.85 -9.73 -6.53
N ALA A 138 10.66 -9.67 -5.91
CA ALA A 138 10.41 -8.85 -4.73
C ALA A 138 10.87 -9.52 -3.43
N LYS A 139 11.06 -10.85 -3.44
CA LYS A 139 11.56 -11.62 -2.28
C LYS A 139 13.08 -11.60 -2.19
N ASP A 140 13.75 -11.50 -3.33
CA ASP A 140 15.21 -11.68 -3.47
C ASP A 140 16.05 -10.46 -3.06
N VAL A 141 15.41 -9.32 -2.75
CA VAL A 141 16.13 -8.12 -2.31
C VAL A 141 16.66 -8.31 -0.90
N LYS A 142 17.94 -8.69 -0.79
CA LYS A 142 18.66 -8.78 0.48
C LYS A 142 18.70 -7.40 1.15
N ILE A 143 18.24 -7.35 2.40
CA ILE A 143 18.34 -6.17 3.25
C ILE A 143 19.81 -5.93 3.61
N GLY A 144 20.27 -4.68 3.48
CA GLY A 144 21.58 -4.25 4.00
C GLY A 144 22.75 -4.26 3.01
N GLU A 145 22.54 -4.66 1.75
CA GLU A 145 23.60 -4.48 0.75
C GLU A 145 23.74 -3.00 0.39
N LYS A 146 24.66 -2.32 1.07
CA LYS A 146 25.19 -1.04 0.57
C LYS A 146 25.73 -1.29 -0.84
N ARG A 147 25.44 -0.38 -1.78
CA ARG A 147 26.20 -0.34 -3.04
C ARG A 147 27.68 -0.45 -2.70
N LYS A 148 28.43 -1.27 -3.44
CA LYS A 148 29.90 -1.35 -3.25
C LYS A 148 30.46 0.07 -3.17
N ARG A 149 31.28 0.32 -2.15
CA ARG A 149 31.87 1.64 -1.90
C ARG A 149 32.68 2.03 -3.14
N GLY A 150 32.45 3.23 -3.67
CA GLY A 150 33.12 3.70 -4.89
C GLY A 150 32.20 4.41 -5.87
N ARG A 151 32.79 4.94 -6.95
CA ARG A 151 32.06 5.56 -8.07
C ARG A 151 31.27 4.46 -8.82
N PRO A 152 30.00 4.71 -9.19
CA PRO A 152 29.29 3.81 -10.10
C PRO A 152 30.12 3.56 -11.36
N LYS A 153 30.11 2.33 -11.88
CA LYS A 153 30.73 2.06 -13.18
C LYS A 153 30.11 2.99 -14.22
N LYS A 154 30.95 3.56 -15.10
CA LYS A 154 30.45 4.32 -16.26
C LYS A 154 29.53 3.41 -17.07
N ALA A 155 28.41 3.96 -17.55
CA ALA A 155 27.49 3.23 -18.40
C ALA A 155 28.24 2.62 -19.59
N THR A 156 28.08 1.33 -19.81
CA THR A 156 28.57 0.66 -21.02
C THR A 156 27.63 0.99 -22.18
N LYS A 157 28.17 1.23 -23.37
CA LYS A 157 27.37 1.43 -24.58
C LYS A 157 26.47 0.21 -24.79
N ALA A 158 25.22 0.45 -25.19
CA ALA A 158 24.28 -0.62 -25.52
C ALA A 158 24.89 -1.52 -26.61
N LEU A 159 24.68 -2.83 -26.48
CA LEU A 159 25.09 -3.80 -27.48
C LEU A 159 24.31 -3.50 -28.77
N LEU A 160 25.00 -3.04 -29.81
CA LEU A 160 24.42 -2.94 -31.15
C LEU A 160 24.48 -4.35 -31.75
N THR A 161 23.36 -5.06 -31.74
CA THR A 161 23.19 -6.29 -32.53
C THR A 161 23.16 -5.88 -34.00
N LYS A 162 24.15 -6.35 -34.78
CA LYS A 162 24.11 -6.33 -36.24
C LYS A 162 23.39 -7.57 -36.76
#